data_AF-A0A3B8HS89-F1
#
_entry.id   AF-A0A3B8HS89-F1
#
_cell.length_a   1.000
_cell.length_b   1.000
_cell.length_c   1.000
_cell.angle_alpha   90.00
_cell.angle_beta   90.00
_cell.angle_gamma   90.00
#
_symmetry.space_group_name_H-M   'P 1'
#
loop_
_entity.id
_entity.type
_entity.pdbx_description
1 polymer ?
#
loop_
_entity_poly.entity_id
_entity_poly.type
_entity_poly.pdbx_seq_one_letter_code
_entity_poly.pdbx_strand_id
1 'polypeptide(L)' 'YCPSFEDKVVRFSHKDSHQLFVEPEGRATDEMYVQGLNTSLPEDVQIRVLRSIPGLENVRMIRTGYAIEYDYIPASQLK' A
#
# COMPACT_ATOMS: atom_id res chain seq x y z
N TYR A 1 -14.43 -1.06 -1.17
CA TYR A 1 -13.44 -1.42 -2.20
C TYR A 1 -12.26 -0.48 -2.05
N CYS A 2 -11.15 -0.97 -1.52
CA CYS A 2 -9.89 -0.23 -1.45
C CYS A 2 -8.99 -0.81 -2.55
N PRO A 3 -8.95 -0.21 -3.76
CA PRO A 3 -8.07 -0.71 -4.80
C PRO A 3 -6.61 -0.60 -4.35
N SER A 4 -5.77 -1.49 -4.87
CA SER A 4 -4.32 -1.32 -4.78
C SER A 4 -3.91 0.03 -5.40
N PHE A 5 -2.73 0.52 -5.04
CA PHE A 5 -2.21 1.77 -5.58
C PHE A 5 -2.11 1.72 -7.10
N GLU A 6 -1.62 0.60 -7.66
CA GLU A 6 -1.54 0.37 -9.10
C GLU A 6 -2.90 0.48 -9.80
N ASP A 7 -3.96 -0.11 -9.23
CA ASP A 7 -5.31 0.02 -9.77
C ASP A 7 -5.88 1.43 -9.62
N LYS A 8 -5.60 2.07 -8.48
CA LYS A 8 -6.07 3.41 -8.15
C LYS A 8 -5.55 4.45 -9.16
N VAL A 9 -4.27 4.38 -9.52
CA VAL A 9 -3.64 5.31 -10.47
C VAL A 9 -4.23 5.13 -11.87
N VAL A 10 -4.45 3.88 -12.32
CA VAL A 10 -5.04 3.62 -13.64
C VAL A 10 -6.50 4.09 -13.69
N ARG A 11 -7.28 3.76 -12.67
CA ARG A 11 -8.72 4.08 -12.62
C ARG A 11 -9.00 5.57 -12.45
N PHE A 12 -8.14 6.27 -11.71
CA PHE A 12 -8.28 7.70 -11.43
C PHE A 12 -7.15 8.50 -12.07
N SER A 13 -6.81 8.17 -13.31
CA SER A 13 -5.72 8.80 -14.08
C SER A 13 -5.90 10.30 -14.33
N HIS A 14 -7.11 10.84 -14.16
CA HIS A 14 -7.39 12.27 -14.23
C HIS A 14 -6.99 13.04 -12.95
N LYS A 15 -6.57 12.34 -11.89
CA LYS A 15 -6.11 12.98 -10.65
C LYS A 15 -4.60 13.20 -10.72
N ASP A 16 -4.17 14.43 -10.50
CA ASP A 16 -2.76 14.79 -10.47
C ASP A 16 -2.02 14.25 -9.23
N SER A 17 -2.75 13.89 -8.17
CA SER A 17 -2.15 13.38 -6.94
C SER A 17 -3.08 12.44 -6.14
N HIS A 18 -2.45 11.65 -5.28
CA HIS A 18 -3.10 10.79 -4.31
C HIS A 18 -2.50 11.03 -2.92
N GLN A 19 -3.34 11.41 -1.96
CA GLN A 19 -2.92 11.56 -0.57
C GLN A 19 -2.58 10.19 0.04
N LEU A 20 -1.54 10.22 0.88
CA LEU A 20 -1.06 9.10 1.70
C LEU A 20 -0.95 9.55 3.16
N PHE A 21 -1.00 8.60 4.09
CA PHE A 21 -0.73 8.84 5.50
C PHE A 21 0.45 7.96 5.94
N VAL A 22 1.35 8.54 6.73
CA VAL A 22 2.46 7.82 7.37
C VAL A 22 2.09 7.68 8.83
N GLU A 23 1.77 6.46 9.25
CA GLU A 23 1.21 6.15 10.57
C GLU A 23 2.21 5.33 11.39
N PRO A 24 2.57 5.73 12.62
CA PRO A 24 3.39 4.90 13.49
C PRO A 24 2.67 3.60 13.87
N GLU A 25 3.31 2.44 13.69
CA GLU A 25 2.70 1.16 14.08
C GLU A 25 2.69 0.93 15.60
N GLY A 26 3.54 1.63 16.34
CA GLY A 26 3.59 1.53 17.79
C GLY A 26 4.58 2.51 18.43
N ARG A 27 4.55 2.59 19.76
CA ARG A 27 5.45 3.48 20.53
C ARG A 27 6.87 2.96 20.70
N ALA A 28 7.08 1.66 20.47
CA ALA A 28 8.33 0.96 20.74
C ALA A 28 8.94 0.34 19.47
N THR A 29 8.51 0.81 18.29
CA THR A 29 9.00 0.38 16.98
C THR A 29 9.26 1.59 16.11
N ASP A 30 10.22 1.46 15.20
CA ASP A 30 10.48 2.44 14.14
C ASP A 30 9.66 2.14 12.87
N GLU A 31 8.80 1.10 12.91
CA GLU A 31 7.92 0.74 11.80
C GLU A 31 6.82 1.79 11.59
N MET A 32 6.69 2.21 10.34
CA MET A 32 5.69 3.17 9.88
C MET A 32 4.86 2.53 8.76
N TYR A 33 3.54 2.59 8.91
CA TYR A 33 2.60 2.13 7.91
C TYR A 33 2.29 3.25 6.91
N VAL A 34 2.45 2.97 5.62
CA VAL A 34 2.17 3.93 4.53
C VAL A 34 0.76 3.68 3.99
N GLN A 35 -0.23 4.22 4.69
CA GLN A 35 -1.63 4.04 4.33
C GLN A 35 -1.93 4.70 2.98
N GLY A 36 -2.56 3.92 2.09
CA GLY A 36 -2.93 4.35 0.74
C GLY A 36 -1.97 3.92 -0.36
N LEU A 37 -0.89 3.21 0.00
CA LEU A 37 0.10 2.62 -0.92
C LEU A 37 0.09 1.08 -0.92
N ASN A 38 -1.08 0.46 -0.71
CA ASN A 38 -1.21 -0.99 -0.75
C ASN A 38 -0.87 -1.50 -2.16
N THR A 39 0.06 -2.44 -2.30
CA THR A 39 0.55 -2.86 -3.63
C THR A 39 1.01 -4.31 -3.62
N SER A 40 0.99 -4.92 -4.80
CA SER A 40 1.51 -6.27 -5.08
C SER A 40 2.67 -6.26 -6.08
N LEU A 41 3.20 -5.08 -6.43
CA LEU A 41 4.28 -4.92 -7.38
C LEU A 41 5.61 -5.52 -6.86
N PRO A 42 6.58 -5.82 -7.74
CA PRO A 42 7.92 -6.26 -7.33
C PRO A 42 8.61 -5.28 -6.36
N GLU A 43 9.40 -5.81 -5.43
CA GLU A 43 10.10 -5.05 -4.37
C GLU A 43 10.91 -3.86 -4.92
N ASP A 44 11.62 -4.06 -6.03
CA ASP A 44 12.43 -3.02 -6.67
C ASP A 44 11.56 -1.87 -7.21
N VAL A 45 10.33 -2.15 -7.63
CA VAL A 45 9.34 -1.13 -8.01
C VAL A 45 8.81 -0.43 -6.78
N GLN A 46 8.48 -1.17 -5.71
CA GLN A 46 7.94 -0.60 -4.48
C GLN A 46 8.91 0.43 -3.87
N ILE A 47 10.20 0.11 -3.77
CA ILE A 47 11.19 1.05 -3.23
C ILE A 47 11.35 2.28 -4.11
N ARG A 48 11.25 2.14 -5.43
CA ARG A 48 11.29 3.28 -6.37
C ARG A 48 10.07 4.19 -6.19
N VAL A 49 8.88 3.61 -6.05
CA VAL A 49 7.64 4.38 -5.81
C VAL A 49 7.74 5.11 -4.47
N LEU A 50 8.15 4.43 -3.40
CA LEU A 50 8.32 5.05 -2.09
C LEU A 50 9.29 6.23 -2.12
N ARG A 51 10.46 6.07 -2.78
CA ARG A 51 11.46 7.14 -2.90
C ARG A 51 11.05 8.29 -3.82
N SER A 52 9.98 8.13 -4.60
CA SER A 52 9.42 9.21 -5.43
C SER A 52 8.51 10.16 -4.63
N ILE A 53 8.10 9.77 -3.42
CA ILE A 53 7.22 10.55 -2.56
C ILE A 53 8.06 11.59 -1.79
N PRO A 54 7.66 12.88 -1.80
CA PRO A 54 8.35 13.92 -1.04
C PRO A 54 8.47 13.58 0.45
N GLY A 55 9.68 13.65 0.99
CA GLY A 55 10.01 13.29 2.38
C GLY A 55 10.40 11.82 2.59
N LEU A 56 10.25 10.96 1.58
CA LEU A 56 10.62 9.54 1.63
C LEU A 56 11.78 9.18 0.68
N GLU A 57 12.51 10.17 0.17
CA GLU A 57 13.56 9.99 -0.85
C GLU A 57 14.66 9.01 -0.42
N ASN A 58 14.92 8.93 0.89
CA ASN A 58 15.95 8.07 1.50
C ASN A 58 15.34 6.98 2.40
N VAL A 59 14.06 6.65 2.25
CA VAL A 59 13.38 5.66 3.08
C VAL A 59 14.03 4.28 2.96
N ARG A 60 14.01 3.54 4.08
CA ARG A 60 14.41 2.14 4.17
C ARG A 60 13.16 1.30 4.38
N MET A 61 12.99 0.27 3.55
CA MET A 61 11.86 -0.63 3.64
C MET A 61 12.17 -1.76 4.60
N ILE A 62 11.32 -1.96 5.62
CA ILE A 62 11.46 -3.05 6.60
C ILE A 62 10.73 -4.30 6.11
N ARG A 63 9.56 -4.10 5.48
CA ARG A 63 8.72 -5.17 4.93
C ARG A 63 8.16 -4.73 3.57
N THR A 64 8.12 -5.64 2.62
CA THR A 64 7.52 -5.42 1.30
C THR A 64 6.00 -5.49 1.37
N GLY A 65 5.32 -4.65 0.59
CA GLY A 65 3.91 -4.82 0.29
C GLY A 65 3.66 -6.12 -0.46
N TYR A 66 2.51 -6.73 -0.23
CA TYR A 66 2.10 -7.96 -0.88
C TYR A 66 0.57 -8.00 -1.00
N ALA A 67 0.09 -8.84 -1.93
CA ALA A 67 -1.29 -9.27 -1.95
C ALA A 67 -1.36 -10.72 -1.45
N ILE A 68 -2.47 -11.05 -0.80
CA ILE A 68 -2.80 -12.41 -0.38
C ILE A 68 -4.11 -12.82 -1.02
N GLU A 69 -4.14 -14.03 -1.55
CA GLU A 69 -5.35 -14.68 -2.03
C GLU A 69 -5.70 -15.81 -1.07
N TYR A 70 -6.98 -15.93 -0.72
CA TYR A 70 -7.47 -16.94 0.20
C TYR A 70 -8.87 -17.40 -0.20
N ASP A 71 -9.16 -18.68 0.04
CA ASP A 71 -10.49 -19.22 -0.13
C ASP A 71 -11.47 -18.61 0.88
N TYR A 72 -12.71 -18.39 0.45
CA TYR A 72 -13.78 -17.95 1.33
C TYR A 72 -15.07 -18.72 1.04
N ILE A 73 -15.90 -18.87 2.08
CA ILE A 73 -17.23 -19.43 1.94
C ILE A 73 -18.21 -18.26 1.73
N PRO A 74 -19.06 -18.28 0.68
CA PRO A 74 -20.09 -17.26 0.50
C PRO A 74 -20.96 -17.14 1.75
N ALA A 75 -21.02 -15.94 2.32
CA ALA A 75 -21.67 -15.69 3.63
C ALA A 75 -23.16 -16.10 3.65
N SER A 76 -23.83 -16.12 2.49
CA SER A 76 -25.22 -16.55 2.35
C SER A 76 -25.47 -18.05 2.58
N GLN A 77 -24.42 -18.87 2.72
CA GLN A 77 -24.55 -20.30 2.96
C GLN A 77 -24.80 -20.67 4.43
N LEU A 78 -24.65 -19.71 5.35
CA LEU A 78 -24.91 -19.90 6.78
C LEU A 78 -26.40 -19.64 7.06
N LYS A 79 -27.05 -20.57 7.79
CA LYS A 79 -28.45 -20.45 8.25
C LYS A 79 -28.51 -19.82 9.64
#